data_AF-A0A3D4XWJ2-F1
#
_entry.id   AF-A0A3D4XWJ2-F1
#
_cell.length_a   1.000
_cell.length_b   1.000
_cell.length_c   1.000
_cell.angle_alpha   90.00
_cell.angle_beta   90.00
_cell.angle_gamma   90.00
#
_symmetry.space_group_name_H-M   'P 1'
#
loop_
_entity.id
_entity.type
_entity.pdbx_description
1 polymer ?
#
loop_
_entity_poly.entity_id
_entity_poly.type
_entity_poly.pdbx_seq_one_letter_code
_entity_poly.pdbx_strand_id
1 'polypeptide(L)'
;MNKKKISKKREFSLKNLPQFDITDKVQVTEFKPDKFFKDKKKVAEALLQCLIENDTESYMEILDSYLRVNRSHIAHEADISRSTVSLAFSKKGNPTLKTIAKIVHESVNK
;
A
#
# COMPACT_ATOMS: atom_id res chain seq x y z
N MET A 1 -46.35 -2.48 39.45
CA MET A 1 -45.55 -3.12 38.37
C MET A 1 -44.36 -2.22 38.02
N ASN A 2 -43.18 -2.47 38.59
CA ASN A 2 -42.00 -1.64 38.33
C ASN A 2 -41.14 -2.26 37.23
N LYS A 3 -41.01 -1.57 36.09
CA LYS A 3 -40.09 -1.94 35.00
C LYS A 3 -38.66 -1.56 35.41
N LYS A 4 -37.77 -2.55 35.54
CA LYS A 4 -36.33 -2.35 35.80
C LYS A 4 -35.68 -1.70 34.57
N LYS A 5 -35.10 -0.50 34.72
CA LYS A 5 -34.27 0.17 33.69
C LYS A 5 -32.96 -0.61 33.54
N ILE A 6 -32.68 -1.11 32.34
CA ILE A 6 -31.42 -1.81 32.02
C ILE A 6 -30.43 -0.78 31.44
N SER A 7 -29.19 -0.81 31.93
CA SER A 7 -28.07 0.03 31.45
C SER A 7 -27.80 -0.23 29.97
N LYS A 8 -27.76 0.84 29.17
CA LYS A 8 -27.49 0.81 27.71
C LYS A 8 -26.02 0.59 27.34
N LYS A 9 -25.14 0.23 28.27
CA LYS A 9 -23.74 -0.10 27.93
C LYS A 9 -23.66 -1.60 27.64
N ARG A 10 -23.73 -1.97 26.36
CA ARG A 10 -23.35 -3.31 25.91
C ARG A 10 -21.85 -3.46 26.12
N GLU A 11 -21.45 -4.44 26.94
CA GLU A 11 -20.06 -4.82 27.08
C GLU A 11 -19.54 -5.32 25.72
N PHE A 12 -18.35 -4.87 25.32
CA PHE A 12 -17.69 -5.33 24.10
C PHE A 12 -17.39 -6.82 24.25
N SER A 13 -18.12 -7.65 23.50
CA SER A 13 -18.03 -9.10 23.57
C SER A 13 -17.29 -9.62 22.34
N LEU A 14 -16.13 -10.23 22.57
CA LEU A 14 -15.37 -10.94 21.53
C LEU A 14 -16.06 -12.24 21.10
N LYS A 15 -17.15 -12.67 21.76
CA LYS A 15 -17.85 -13.94 21.49
C LYS A 15 -18.49 -14.04 20.09
N ASN A 16 -18.71 -12.91 19.43
CA ASN A 16 -19.35 -12.85 18.11
C ASN A 16 -18.37 -12.57 16.97
N LEU A 17 -17.05 -12.59 17.22
CA LEU A 17 -16.07 -12.47 16.16
C LEU A 17 -15.99 -13.78 15.38
N PRO A 18 -15.98 -13.74 14.03
CA PRO A 18 -15.73 -14.93 13.24
C PRO A 18 -14.36 -15.50 13.59
N GLN A 19 -14.33 -16.77 14.01
CA GLN A 19 -13.10 -17.53 14.21
C GLN A 19 -12.78 -18.28 12.91
N PHE A 20 -11.51 -18.22 12.51
CA PHE A 20 -10.99 -18.96 11.37
C PHE A 20 -9.90 -19.89 11.90
N ASP A 21 -10.05 -21.19 11.68
CA ASP A 21 -9.03 -22.16 12.01
C ASP A 21 -7.96 -22.14 10.91
N ILE A 22 -6.73 -21.83 11.30
CA ILE A 22 -5.57 -21.92 10.42
C ILE A 22 -5.09 -23.37 10.48
N THR A 23 -4.89 -24.01 9.34
CA THR A 23 -4.33 -25.37 9.32
C THR A 23 -2.89 -25.34 9.84
N ASP A 24 -2.55 -26.27 10.75
CA ASP A 24 -1.24 -26.34 11.44
C ASP A 24 -0.01 -26.41 10.52
N LYS A 25 -0.21 -26.60 9.21
CA LYS A 25 0.84 -26.71 8.20
C LYS A 25 1.20 -25.40 7.52
N VAL A 26 0.52 -24.29 7.84
CA VAL A 26 0.81 -22.98 7.24
C VAL A 26 1.96 -22.33 8.00
N GLN A 27 3.15 -22.34 7.39
CA GLN A 27 4.28 -21.57 7.90
C GLN A 27 4.02 -20.08 7.69
N VAL A 28 3.71 -19.37 8.77
CA VAL A 28 3.63 -17.91 8.76
C VAL A 28 5.05 -17.38 8.64
N THR A 29 5.36 -16.73 7.52
CA THR A 29 6.65 -16.08 7.31
C THR A 29 6.54 -14.59 7.64
N GLU A 30 7.60 -14.04 8.22
CA GLU A 30 7.68 -12.61 8.50
C GLU A 30 7.74 -11.83 7.18
N PHE A 31 6.69 -11.06 6.87
CA PHE A 31 6.71 -10.15 5.74
C PHE A 31 7.58 -8.93 6.07
N LYS A 32 8.61 -8.66 5.26
CA LYS A 32 9.48 -7.48 5.40
C LYS A 32 9.19 -6.47 4.28
N PRO A 33 8.39 -5.42 4.54
CA PRO A 33 7.99 -4.44 3.53
C PRO A 33 9.20 -3.78 2.85
N ASP A 34 10.23 -3.44 3.63
CA ASP A 34 11.45 -2.82 3.10
C ASP A 34 12.17 -3.67 2.07
N LYS A 35 12.13 -5.00 2.21
CA LYS A 35 12.75 -5.91 1.24
C LYS A 35 11.91 -6.01 -0.02
N PHE A 36 10.59 -6.01 0.12
CA PHE A 36 9.67 -6.05 -1.00
C PHE A 36 9.81 -4.79 -1.88
N PHE A 37 9.75 -3.60 -1.28
CA PHE A 37 9.84 -2.33 -2.01
C PHE A 37 11.24 -1.98 -2.54
N LYS A 38 12.27 -2.75 -2.18
CA LYS A 38 13.60 -2.69 -2.81
C LYS A 38 13.72 -3.61 -4.03
N ASP A 39 12.85 -4.61 -4.16
CA ASP A 39 12.85 -5.53 -5.28
C ASP A 39 12.00 -4.97 -6.43
N LYS A 40 12.67 -4.29 -7.36
CA LYS A 40 12.04 -3.61 -8.51
C LYS A 40 11.15 -4.56 -9.33
N LYS A 41 11.53 -5.83 -9.48
CA LYS A 41 10.78 -6.81 -10.27
C LYS A 41 9.45 -7.14 -9.62
N LYS A 42 9.47 -7.44 -8.32
CA LYS A 42 8.24 -7.74 -7.56
C LYS A 42 7.28 -6.56 -7.53
N VAL A 43 7.80 -5.35 -7.37
CA VAL A 43 6.98 -4.14 -7.42
C VAL A 43 6.36 -3.95 -8.81
N ALA A 44 7.13 -4.16 -9.89
CA ALA A 44 6.62 -4.05 -11.24
C ALA A 44 5.53 -5.09 -11.55
N GLU A 45 5.72 -6.34 -11.12
CA GLU A 45 4.72 -7.41 -11.22
C GLU A 45 3.43 -7.05 -10.47
N ALA A 46 3.56 -6.54 -9.23
CA ALA A 46 2.40 -6.13 -8.43
C ALA A 46 1.63 -4.96 -9.07
N LEU A 47 2.35 -3.94 -9.57
CA LEU A 47 1.73 -2.82 -10.29
C LEU A 47 1.03 -3.27 -11.58
N LEU A 48 1.63 -4.20 -12.34
CA LEU A 48 0.99 -4.76 -13.53
C LEU A 48 -0.27 -5.54 -13.18
N GLN A 49 -0.24 -6.35 -12.11
CA GLN A 49 -1.40 -7.11 -11.65
C GLN A 49 -2.56 -6.18 -11.28
N CYS A 50 -2.30 -5.08 -10.58
CA CYS A 50 -3.31 -4.07 -10.28
C CYS A 50 -3.94 -3.49 -11.55
N LEU A 51 -3.16 -3.24 -12.61
CA LEU A 51 -3.69 -2.78 -13.89
C LEU A 51 -4.56 -3.83 -14.58
N ILE A 52 -4.16 -5.10 -14.53
CA ILE A 52 -4.94 -6.24 -15.09
C ILE A 52 -6.28 -6.39 -14.36
N GLU A 53 -6.28 -6.23 -13.04
CA GLU A 53 -7.46 -6.36 -12.19
C GLU A 53 -8.31 -5.08 -12.13
N ASN A 54 -7.89 -4.00 -12.81
CA ASN A 54 -8.47 -2.67 -12.74
C ASN A 54 -8.55 -2.10 -11.31
N ASP A 55 -7.62 -2.52 -10.45
CA ASP A 55 -7.48 -2.05 -9.07
C ASP A 55 -6.56 -0.82 -9.02
N THR A 56 -7.14 0.32 -9.37
CA THR A 56 -6.43 1.60 -9.38
C THR A 56 -6.07 2.10 -7.98
N GLU A 57 -6.77 1.66 -6.94
CA GLU A 57 -6.50 2.08 -5.56
C GLU A 57 -5.23 1.40 -5.04
N SER A 58 -5.14 0.08 -5.14
CA SER A 58 -3.95 -0.69 -4.78
C SER A 58 -2.74 -0.28 -5.61
N TYR A 59 -2.93 0.02 -6.90
CA TYR A 59 -1.86 0.54 -7.75
C TYR A 59 -1.21 1.79 -7.14
N MET A 60 -2.02 2.76 -6.71
CA MET A 60 -1.52 4.01 -6.14
C MET A 60 -0.88 3.80 -4.77
N GLU A 61 -1.39 2.89 -3.95
CA GLU A 61 -0.80 2.56 -2.64
C GLU A 61 0.57 1.88 -2.77
N ILE A 62 0.69 0.91 -3.68
CA ILE A 62 1.95 0.20 -3.95
C ILE A 62 2.98 1.18 -4.51
N LEU A 63 2.56 2.03 -5.45
CA LEU A 63 3.44 3.04 -6.04
C LEU A 63 3.89 4.08 -5.01
N ASP A 64 3.00 4.62 -4.18
CA ASP A 64 3.39 5.56 -3.11
C ASP A 64 4.37 4.91 -2.13
N SER A 65 4.13 3.66 -1.74
CA SER A 65 5.00 2.90 -0.84
C SER A 65 6.39 2.66 -1.42
N TYR A 66 6.45 2.27 -2.70
CA TYR A 66 7.71 2.13 -3.44
C TYR A 66 8.48 3.46 -3.48
N LEU A 67 7.80 4.56 -3.76
CA LEU A 67 8.41 5.88 -3.83
C LEU A 67 8.86 6.40 -2.47
N ARG A 68 8.20 6.07 -1.37
CA ARG A 68 8.68 6.43 -0.02
C ARG A 68 10.00 5.77 0.32
N VAL A 69 10.13 4.49 -0.01
CA VAL A 69 11.36 3.73 0.22
C VAL A 69 12.50 4.21 -0.69
N ASN A 70 12.18 4.57 -1.94
CA ASN A 70 13.17 4.90 -2.97
C ASN A 70 13.29 6.41 -3.28
N ARG A 71 12.66 7.28 -2.48
CA ARG A 71 12.46 8.72 -2.79
C ARG A 71 13.75 9.45 -3.13
N SER A 72 14.79 9.26 -2.33
CA SER A 72 16.05 9.96 -2.49
C SER A 72 16.76 9.57 -3.79
N HIS A 73 16.70 8.28 -4.14
CA HIS A 73 17.28 7.77 -5.36
C HIS A 73 16.51 8.27 -6.59
N ILE A 74 15.19 8.16 -6.56
CA ILE A 74 14.31 8.54 -7.67
C ILE A 74 14.35 10.06 -7.93
N ALA A 75 14.38 10.87 -6.87
CA ALA A 75 14.49 12.32 -7.01
C ALA A 75 15.81 12.75 -7.66
N HIS A 76 16.91 12.06 -7.33
CA HIS A 76 18.22 12.31 -7.93
C HIS A 76 18.24 11.93 -9.41
N GLU A 77 17.80 10.71 -9.76
CA GLU A 77 17.86 10.24 -11.15
C GLU A 77 16.88 10.98 -12.06
N ALA A 78 15.68 11.32 -11.57
CA ALA A 78 14.67 11.97 -12.41
C ALA A 78 14.89 13.48 -12.62
N ASP A 79 15.88 14.08 -11.94
CA ASP A 79 16.10 15.53 -11.81
C ASP A 79 14.84 16.27 -11.33
N ILE A 80 14.19 15.72 -10.30
CA ILE A 80 12.94 16.24 -9.76
C ILE A 80 13.09 16.41 -8.25
N SER A 81 12.57 17.51 -7.70
CA SER A 81 12.61 17.73 -6.25
C SER A 81 11.87 16.61 -5.49
N ARG A 82 12.42 16.20 -4.34
CA ARG A 82 11.78 15.21 -3.44
C ARG A 82 10.35 15.59 -3.06
N SER A 83 10.09 16.90 -2.91
CA SER A 83 8.76 17.46 -2.67
C SER A 83 7.82 17.25 -3.84
N THR A 84 8.29 17.41 -5.08
CA THR A 84 7.48 17.17 -6.29
C THR A 84 7.13 15.70 -6.44
N VAL A 85 8.07 14.78 -6.17
CA VAL A 85 7.79 13.33 -6.13
C VAL A 85 6.74 13.01 -5.06
N SER A 86 6.85 13.60 -3.86
CA SER A 86 5.85 13.39 -2.80
C SER A 86 4.49 14.00 -3.10
N LEU A 87 4.44 15.14 -3.80
CA LEU A 87 3.21 15.84 -4.11
C LEU A 87 2.44 15.12 -5.23
N ALA A 88 3.18 14.58 -6.21
CA ALA A 88 2.65 13.84 -7.34
C ALA A 88 1.73 12.70 -6.90
N PHE A 89 2.03 12.02 -5.79
CA PHE A 89 1.24 10.88 -5.29
C PHE A 89 0.45 11.19 -4.01
N SER A 90 0.37 12.46 -3.63
CA SER A 90 -0.50 12.87 -2.52
C SER A 90 -1.99 12.75 -2.92
N LYS A 91 -2.91 12.74 -1.94
CA LYS A 91 -4.37 12.76 -2.21
C LYS A 91 -4.85 13.93 -3.09
N LYS A 92 -4.03 14.98 -3.24
CA LYS A 92 -4.27 16.15 -4.10
C LYS A 92 -3.47 16.11 -5.40
N GLY A 93 -2.52 15.19 -5.53
CA GLY A 93 -1.70 15.02 -6.71
C GLY A 93 -2.50 14.33 -7.81
N ASN A 94 -2.50 14.91 -9.00
CA ASN A 94 -3.03 14.29 -10.21
C ASN A 94 -1.87 14.12 -11.21
N PRO A 95 -0.97 13.16 -10.97
CA PRO A 95 0.19 12.99 -11.81
C PRO A 95 -0.26 12.43 -13.16
N THR A 96 0.20 13.03 -14.25
CA THR A 96 -0.08 12.48 -15.58
C THR A 96 0.58 11.11 -15.74
N LEU A 97 0.02 10.26 -16.59
CA LEU A 97 0.66 8.98 -16.96
C LEU A 97 2.10 9.19 -17.45
N LYS A 98 2.38 10.30 -18.14
CA LYS A 98 3.74 10.69 -18.56
C LYS A 98 4.66 10.90 -17.37
N THR A 99 4.18 11.58 -16.31
CA THR A 99 4.93 11.78 -15.07
C THR A 99 5.21 10.46 -14.37
N ILE A 100 4.20 9.59 -14.28
CA ILE A 100 4.34 8.26 -13.69
C ILE A 100 5.35 7.42 -14.48
N ALA A 101 5.21 7.38 -15.81
CA ALA A 101 6.10 6.63 -16.69
C ALA A 101 7.56 7.10 -16.58
N LYS A 102 7.81 8.41 -16.52
CA LYS A 102 9.17 8.95 -16.31
C LYS A 102 9.74 8.46 -14.97
N ILE A 103 8.98 8.61 -13.89
CA ILE A 103 9.41 8.20 -12.55
C ILE A 103 9.70 6.69 -12.49
N VAL A 104 8.82 5.88 -13.06
CA VAL A 104 8.97 4.42 -13.08
C VAL A 104 10.17 4.00 -13.94
N HIS A 105 10.34 4.59 -15.12
CA HIS A 105 11.46 4.30 -16.03
C HIS A 105 12.82 4.52 -15.36
N GLU A 106 13.02 5.69 -14.75
CA GLU A 106 14.26 6.02 -14.01
C GLU A 106 14.48 5.11 -12.81
N SER A 107 13.40 4.62 -12.20
CA SER A 107 13.49 3.70 -11.07
C SER A 107 13.87 2.27 -11.48
N VAL A 108 13.59 1.85 -12.72
CA VAL A 108 13.81 0.47 -13.21
C VAL A 108 15.10 0.33 -14.01
N ASN A 109 15.47 1.31 -14.84
CA ASN A 109 16.64 1.23 -15.72
C ASN A 109 17.94 1.58 -14.99
N LYS A 110 18.37 0.68 -14.11
CA LYS A 110 19.75 0.41 -13.66
C LYS A 110 19.71 -0.80 -12.73
#